data_AF-A0A9Q8QC74-F1
#
_entry.id   AF-A0A9Q8QC74-F1
#
_cell.length_a   1.000
_cell.length_b   1.000
_cell.length_c   1.000
_cell.angle_alpha   90.00
_cell.angle_beta   90.00
_cell.angle_gamma   90.00
#
_symmetry.space_group_name_H-M   'P 1'
#
loop_
_entity.id
_entity.type
_entity.pdbx_description
1 polymer ?
#
loop_
_entity_poly.entity_id
_entity_poly.type
_entity_poly.pdbx_seq_one_letter_code
_entity_poly.pdbx_strand_id
1 'polypeptide(L)'
;MTPGALGRPSVNFRLPRSVWFCFWIQLLLFANTVACECLYTENAPRAVFVALAQEYDLDPVLSSIHHLEDNFNKRYQYGWVFFSTAPLSDEFRRRTSNATGAACMYEVVQDGDLKTPGRVPDALAEAQSAG
;
A
#
# COMPACT_ATOMS: atom_id res chain seq x y z
N MET A 1 41.45 -72.87 -27.55
CA MET A 1 40.16 -72.60 -28.21
C MET A 1 39.06 -72.89 -27.18
N THR A 2 38.53 -71.85 -26.54
CA THR A 2 37.19 -71.80 -25.92
C THR A 2 36.92 -70.34 -25.53
N PRO A 3 35.77 -69.75 -25.91
CA PRO A 3 35.49 -68.32 -25.74
C PRO A 3 34.64 -68.03 -24.49
N GLY A 4 34.67 -66.77 -24.05
CA GLY A 4 33.49 -66.10 -23.51
C GLY A 4 33.33 -66.06 -21.99
N ALA A 5 33.44 -64.86 -21.42
CA ALA A 5 32.53 -64.37 -20.39
C ALA A 5 32.67 -62.83 -20.30
N LEU A 6 31.81 -62.10 -21.01
CA LEU A 6 31.71 -60.65 -20.91
C LEU A 6 30.85 -60.32 -19.67
N GLY A 7 31.52 -60.10 -18.53
CA GLY A 7 30.85 -59.69 -17.30
C GLY A 7 30.33 -58.26 -17.42
N ARG A 8 29.01 -58.08 -17.48
CA ARG A 8 28.36 -56.77 -17.27
C ARG A 8 28.42 -56.42 -15.78
N PRO A 9 29.03 -55.30 -15.35
CA PRO A 9 28.89 -54.86 -13.98
C PRO A 9 27.50 -54.23 -13.80
N SER A 10 26.61 -54.96 -13.13
CA SER A 10 25.38 -54.38 -12.57
C SER A 10 25.76 -53.45 -11.41
N VAL A 11 25.84 -52.14 -11.67
CA VAL A 11 26.04 -51.14 -10.63
C VAL A 11 24.75 -50.96 -9.83
N ASN A 12 24.58 -51.77 -8.79
CA ASN A 12 23.57 -51.53 -7.77
C ASN A 12 24.02 -50.35 -6.91
N PHE A 13 23.64 -49.13 -7.28
CA PHE A 13 23.90 -47.93 -6.48
C PHE A 13 22.92 -47.87 -5.30
N ARG A 14 23.18 -48.72 -4.31
CA ARG A 14 22.48 -48.72 -3.03
C ARG A 14 23.13 -47.67 -2.13
N LEU A 15 22.70 -46.42 -2.29
CA LEU A 15 23.12 -45.34 -1.40
C LEU A 15 22.82 -45.71 0.07
N PRO A 16 23.78 -45.56 0.98
CA PRO A 16 23.58 -45.86 2.39
C PRO A 16 22.55 -44.91 2.98
N ARG A 17 21.78 -45.38 3.95
CA ARG A 17 20.76 -44.59 4.68
C ARG A 17 21.33 -43.27 5.22
N SER A 18 22.62 -43.23 5.54
CA SER A 18 23.34 -42.02 5.94
C SER A 18 23.28 -40.89 4.91
N VAL A 19 23.44 -41.18 3.60
CA VAL A 19 23.36 -40.15 2.56
C VAL A 19 21.93 -39.67 2.36
N TRP A 20 20.95 -40.57 2.51
CA TRP A 20 19.55 -40.19 2.52
C TRP A 20 19.23 -39.29 3.72
N PHE A 21 19.66 -39.66 4.93
CA PHE A 21 19.51 -38.81 6.11
C PHE A 21 20.21 -37.45 5.96
N CYS A 22 21.43 -37.40 5.40
CA CYS A 22 22.10 -36.14 5.12
C CYS A 22 21.33 -35.30 4.11
N PHE A 23 20.79 -35.92 3.06
CA PHE A 23 19.97 -35.21 2.07
C PHE A 23 18.66 -34.70 2.68
N TRP A 24 18.00 -35.49 3.53
CA TRP A 24 16.80 -35.07 4.25
C TRP A 24 17.10 -33.98 5.28
N ILE A 25 18.24 -34.04 5.98
CA ILE A 25 18.70 -33.00 6.91
C ILE A 25 19.04 -31.73 6.14
N GLN A 26 19.76 -31.82 5.01
CA GLN A 26 20.07 -30.67 4.16
C GLN A 26 18.80 -30.09 3.54
N LEU A 27 17.85 -30.91 3.08
CA LEU A 27 16.56 -30.46 2.56
C LEU A 27 15.70 -29.76 3.65
N LEU A 28 15.73 -30.29 4.87
CA LEU A 28 15.01 -29.73 6.01
C LEU A 28 15.64 -28.42 6.50
N LEU A 29 16.98 -28.31 6.51
CA LEU A 29 17.67 -27.05 6.80
C LEU A 29 17.47 -25.99 5.70
N PHE A 30 17.46 -26.41 4.43
CA PHE A 30 17.24 -25.52 3.29
C PHE A 30 15.80 -24.97 3.25
N ALA A 31 14.80 -25.79 3.58
CA ALA A 31 13.41 -25.35 3.71
C ALA A 31 13.20 -24.29 4.81
N ASN A 32 13.95 -24.40 5.92
CA ASN A 32 13.90 -23.41 7.00
C ASN A 32 14.64 -22.10 6.70
N THR A 33 15.51 -22.09 5.67
CA THR A 33 16.28 -20.88 5.29
C THR A 33 15.54 -20.06 4.21
N VAL A 34 14.70 -20.69 3.36
CA VAL A 34 13.98 -20.01 2.27
C VAL A 34 12.63 -19.41 2.71
N ALA A 35 12.09 -19.78 3.87
CA ALA A 35 10.78 -19.31 4.31
C ALA A 35 10.75 -17.89 4.91
N CYS A 36 11.91 -17.25 5.15
CA CYS A 36 11.94 -15.96 5.82
C CYS A 36 12.74 -14.92 5.04
N GLU A 37 12.44 -14.77 3.75
CA GLU A 37 12.84 -13.58 3.03
C GLU A 37 11.84 -13.35 1.89
N CYS A 38 10.70 -12.71 2.18
CA CYS A 38 9.89 -12.07 1.12
C CYS A 38 8.76 -11.12 1.55
N LEU A 39 8.29 -11.03 2.82
CA LEU A 39 7.12 -10.16 3.13
C LEU A 39 7.22 -9.34 4.42
N TYR A 40 8.39 -8.80 4.74
CA TYR A 40 8.44 -7.58 5.55
C TYR A 40 8.89 -6.46 4.62
N THR A 41 7.94 -5.65 4.16
CA THR A 41 8.33 -4.31 3.71
C THR A 41 8.81 -3.58 4.95
N GLU A 42 10.12 -3.61 5.17
CA GLU A 42 10.82 -2.92 6.28
C GLU A 42 10.56 -1.40 6.26
N ASN A 43 9.90 -0.88 5.21
CA ASN A 43 9.63 0.53 4.99
C ASN A 43 8.14 0.84 5.10
N ALA A 44 7.82 1.96 5.75
CA ALA A 44 6.47 2.50 5.79
C ALA A 44 5.94 2.73 4.36
N PRO A 45 4.68 2.33 4.07
CA PRO A 45 4.09 2.51 2.76
C PRO A 45 4.02 3.99 2.39
N ARG A 46 4.18 4.31 1.10
CA ARG A 46 4.04 5.70 0.62
C ARG A 46 2.55 6.06 0.59
N ALA A 47 2.11 6.82 1.59
CA ALA A 47 0.73 7.23 1.74
C ALA A 47 0.64 8.69 2.24
N VAL A 48 -0.55 9.28 2.08
CA VAL A 48 -0.84 10.66 2.49
C VAL A 48 -2.33 10.77 2.79
N PHE A 49 -2.70 11.61 3.75
CA PHE A 49 -4.10 11.94 4.00
C PHE A 49 -4.56 13.00 3.01
N VAL A 50 -5.77 12.82 2.49
CA VAL A 50 -6.35 13.71 1.49
C VAL A 50 -7.72 14.17 1.97
N ALA A 51 -7.98 15.47 1.89
CA ALA A 51 -9.27 16.06 2.19
C ALA A 51 -9.65 17.11 1.14
N LEU A 52 -10.87 17.03 0.63
CA LEU A 52 -11.48 18.12 -0.13
C LEU A 52 -12.17 19.07 0.87
N ALA A 53 -11.73 20.31 0.93
CA ALA A 53 -12.21 21.29 1.91
C ALA A 53 -12.46 22.65 1.28
N GLN A 54 -13.43 23.37 1.86
CA GLN A 54 -13.68 24.77 1.54
C GLN A 54 -13.33 25.66 2.74
N GLU A 55 -13.33 26.98 2.53
CA GLU A 55 -12.94 27.95 3.56
C GLU A 55 -13.82 27.87 4.82
N TYR A 56 -15.12 27.59 4.65
CA TYR A 56 -16.05 27.46 5.76
C TYR A 56 -15.93 26.13 6.53
N ASP A 57 -15.18 25.15 6.01
CA ASP A 57 -14.99 23.84 6.64
C ASP A 57 -13.80 23.81 7.61
N LEU A 58 -13.22 24.96 7.95
CA LEU A 58 -12.02 25.02 8.78
C LEU A 58 -12.17 24.32 10.13
N ASP A 59 -13.21 24.65 10.90
CA ASP A 59 -13.45 24.05 12.22
C ASP A 59 -13.72 22.52 12.17
N PRO A 60 -14.60 22.00 11.29
CA PRO A 60 -14.81 20.55 11.20
C PRO A 60 -13.58 19.80 10.66
N VAL A 61 -12.80 20.40 9.76
CA VAL A 61 -11.54 19.82 9.28
C VAL A 61 -10.52 19.76 10.42
N LEU A 62 -10.36 20.83 11.20
CA LEU A 62 -9.46 20.84 12.36
C LEU A 62 -9.83 19.76 13.39
N SER A 63 -11.12 19.62 13.70
CA SER A 63 -11.60 18.55 14.58
C SER A 63 -11.24 17.15 14.07
N SER A 64 -11.36 16.94 12.75
CA SER A 64 -11.00 15.67 12.11
C SER A 64 -9.49 15.40 12.16
N ILE A 65 -8.68 16.44 11.91
CA ILE A 65 -7.21 16.36 12.00
C ILE A 65 -6.80 15.97 13.41
N HIS A 66 -7.31 16.67 14.44
CA HIS A 66 -6.96 16.36 15.83
C HIS A 66 -7.25 14.91 16.21
N HIS A 67 -8.44 14.40 15.85
CA HIS A 67 -8.77 13.00 16.12
C HIS A 67 -7.86 12.01 15.38
N LEU A 68 -7.46 12.29 14.15
CA LEU A 68 -6.57 11.41 13.39
C LEU A 68 -5.11 11.48 13.87
N GLU A 69 -4.65 12.66 14.26
CA GLU A 69 -3.33 12.88 14.84
C GLU A 69 -3.19 12.14 16.17
N ASP A 70 -4.12 12.34 17.10
CA ASP A 70 -4.04 11.75 18.45
C ASP A 70 -4.10 10.22 18.43
N ASN A 71 -4.94 9.63 17.57
CA ASN A 71 -5.16 8.20 17.55
C ASN A 71 -4.18 7.43 16.65
N PHE A 72 -3.77 8.02 15.53
CA PHE A 72 -3.03 7.33 14.48
C PHE A 72 -1.73 8.05 14.10
N ASN A 73 -1.84 9.29 13.63
CA ASN A 73 -0.75 9.93 12.89
C ASN A 73 0.42 10.38 13.79
N LYS A 74 0.22 10.50 15.11
CA LYS A 74 1.29 10.70 16.09
C LYS A 74 2.42 9.66 16.01
N ARG A 75 2.13 8.44 15.54
CA ARG A 75 3.13 7.36 15.40
C ARG A 75 3.75 7.27 14.00
N TYR A 76 3.03 7.67 12.96
CA TYR A 76 3.41 7.40 11.56
C TYR A 76 3.78 8.65 10.76
N GLN A 77 3.30 9.83 11.16
CA GLN A 77 3.65 11.13 10.57
C GLN A 77 3.45 11.20 9.04
N TYR A 78 2.34 10.66 8.56
CA TYR A 78 1.91 10.85 7.18
C TYR A 78 1.51 12.31 6.94
N GLY A 79 1.87 12.83 5.76
CA GLY A 79 1.49 14.18 5.36
C GLY A 79 -0.01 14.33 5.08
N TRP A 80 -0.40 15.59 4.89
CA TRP A 80 -1.75 16.01 4.54
C TRP A 80 -1.75 16.77 3.22
N VAL A 81 -2.73 16.48 2.36
CA VAL A 81 -2.99 17.21 1.11
C VAL A 81 -4.44 17.69 1.14
N PHE A 82 -4.61 19.00 1.10
CA PHE A 82 -5.91 19.65 1.04
C PHE A 82 -6.20 20.08 -0.39
N PHE A 83 -7.29 19.57 -0.95
CA PHE A 83 -7.80 20.00 -2.24
C PHE A 83 -8.93 20.99 -2.02
N SER A 84 -9.02 21.99 -2.89
CA SER A 84 -10.15 22.92 -2.93
C SER A 84 -10.46 23.35 -4.36
N THR A 85 -11.69 23.80 -4.61
CA THR A 85 -12.08 24.40 -5.91
C THR A 85 -11.70 25.88 -6.01
N ALA A 86 -11.43 26.51 -4.86
CA ALA A 86 -10.99 27.90 -4.75
C ALA A 86 -9.68 27.97 -3.96
N PRO A 87 -8.86 29.02 -4.12
CA PRO A 87 -7.65 29.20 -3.31
C PRO A 87 -8.01 29.35 -1.83
N LEU A 88 -7.47 28.45 -0.99
CA LEU A 88 -7.63 28.50 0.46
C LEU A 88 -6.87 29.69 1.07
N SER A 89 -7.43 30.32 2.10
CA SER A 89 -6.81 31.48 2.74
C SER A 89 -5.53 31.13 3.50
N ASP A 90 -4.66 32.12 3.72
CA ASP A 90 -3.47 31.95 4.56
C ASP A 90 -3.82 31.62 6.01
N GLU A 91 -5.00 32.05 6.50
CA GLU A 91 -5.48 31.68 7.81
C GLU A 91 -5.79 30.18 7.89
N PHE A 92 -6.51 29.65 6.91
CA PHE A 92 -6.83 28.23 6.82
C PHE A 92 -5.55 27.39 6.83
N ARG A 93 -4.58 27.78 5.98
CA ARG A 93 -3.28 27.11 5.86
C ARG A 93 -2.52 27.15 7.18
N ARG A 94 -2.43 28.32 7.82
CA ARG A 94 -1.73 28.48 9.09
C ARG A 94 -2.35 27.65 10.22
N ARG A 95 -3.68 27.61 10.32
CA ARG A 95 -4.36 26.85 11.38
C ARG A 95 -4.21 25.36 11.17
N THR A 96 -4.43 24.87 9.95
CA THR A 96 -4.26 23.44 9.62
C THR A 96 -2.81 22.99 9.76
N SER A 97 -1.83 23.80 9.35
CA SER A 97 -0.40 23.47 9.53
C SER A 97 0.05 23.47 11.00
N ASN A 98 -0.61 24.23 11.88
CA ASN A 98 -0.33 24.23 13.32
C ASN A 98 -1.02 23.05 14.04
N ALA A 99 -2.07 22.49 13.45
CA ALA A 99 -2.81 21.39 14.06
C ALA A 99 -2.10 20.02 13.92
N THR A 100 -1.19 19.87 12.96
CA THR A 100 -0.42 18.63 12.73
C THR A 100 1.08 18.91 12.76
N GLY A 101 1.86 17.91 13.18
CA GLY A 101 3.32 17.93 13.07
C GLY A 101 3.84 17.48 11.70
N ALA A 102 2.97 16.98 10.83
CA ALA A 102 3.32 16.46 9.52
C ALA A 102 3.32 17.55 8.43
N ALA A 103 3.87 17.24 7.26
CA ALA A 103 3.88 18.16 6.12
C ALA A 103 2.47 18.35 5.54
N CYS A 104 2.06 19.61 5.35
CA CYS A 104 0.79 19.98 4.71
C CYS A 104 1.01 20.57 3.32
N MET A 105 0.26 20.10 2.33
CA MET A 105 0.20 20.63 0.97
C MET A 105 -1.22 21.10 0.65
N TYR A 106 -1.33 22.14 -0.18
CA TYR A 106 -2.60 22.75 -0.55
C TYR A 106 -2.65 22.90 -2.06
N GLU A 107 -3.65 22.30 -2.68
CA GLU A 107 -3.80 22.23 -4.13
C GLU A 107 -5.20 22.71 -4.54
N VAL A 108 -5.26 23.45 -5.64
CA VAL A 108 -6.52 23.91 -6.22
C VAL A 108 -6.86 23.02 -7.41
N VAL A 109 -8.01 22.36 -7.36
CA VAL A 109 -8.50 21.50 -8.44
C VAL A 109 -9.08 22.38 -9.53
N GLN A 110 -8.68 22.13 -10.79
CA GLN A 110 -9.21 22.85 -11.94
C GLN A 110 -10.59 22.31 -12.33
N ASP A 111 -11.52 23.21 -12.71
CA ASP A 111 -12.90 22.84 -13.09
C ASP A 111 -13.00 21.84 -14.24
N GLY A 112 -11.97 21.76 -15.09
CA GLY A 112 -11.92 20.80 -16.21
C GLY A 112 -11.93 19.34 -15.75
N ASP A 113 -11.41 19.06 -14.55
CA ASP A 113 -11.23 17.70 -14.02
C ASP A 113 -12.48 17.19 -13.29
N LEU A 114 -13.39 18.07 -12.86
CA LEU A 114 -14.63 17.73 -12.17
C LEU A 114 -15.83 17.51 -13.09
N LYS A 115 -15.63 17.50 -14.41
CA LYS A 115 -16.73 17.30 -15.34
C LYS A 115 -17.25 15.87 -15.23
N THR A 116 -18.49 15.73 -14.76
CA THR A 116 -19.21 14.45 -14.80
C THR A 116 -19.13 13.90 -16.22
N PRO A 117 -18.52 12.72 -16.45
CA PRO A 117 -18.53 12.13 -17.78
C PRO A 117 -19.99 11.90 -18.17
N GLY A 118 -20.36 12.24 -19.40
CA GLY A 118 -21.76 12.28 -19.88
C GLY A 118 -22.48 10.93 -19.79
N ARG A 119 -22.88 10.53 -18.58
CA ARG A 119 -23.52 9.25 -18.27
C ARG A 119 -24.97 9.42 -17.82
N VAL A 120 -25.45 10.64 -17.58
CA VAL A 120 -26.87 10.91 -17.39
C VAL A 120 -27.20 12.20 -18.15
N PRO A 121 -28.17 12.20 -19.08
CA PRO A 121 -28.66 13.44 -19.66
C PRO A 121 -29.24 14.31 -18.54
N ASP A 122 -28.83 15.58 -18.47
CA ASP A 122 -29.26 16.53 -17.43
C ASP A 122 -30.79 16.60 -17.28
N ALA A 123 -31.50 16.38 -18.39
CA ALA A 123 -32.96 16.29 -18.44
C ALA A 123 -33.57 15.19 -17.52
N LEU A 124 -32.86 14.08 -17.27
CA LEU A 124 -33.34 13.03 -16.37
C LEU A 124 -33.10 13.39 -14.89
N ALA A 125 -32.03 14.13 -14.59
CA ALA A 125 -31.72 14.59 -13.25
C ALA A 125 -32.68 15.71 -12.79
N GLU A 126 -32.98 16.67 -13.68
CA GLU A 126 -33.94 17.74 -13.42
C GLU A 126 -35.37 17.19 -13.23
N ALA A 127 -35.75 16.15 -13.99
CA ALA A 127 -37.05 15.49 -13.86
C ALA A 127 -37.25 14.78 -12.50
N GLN A 128 -36.17 14.40 -11.81
CA GLN A 128 -36.23 13.73 -10.51
C GLN A 128 -36.25 14.71 -9.32
N SER A 129 -35.79 15.95 -9.49
CA SER A 129 -35.82 16.99 -8.45
C SER A 129 -37.12 17.81 -8.40
N ALA A 130 -38.00 17.66 -9.39
CA ALA A 130 -39.23 18.46 -9.54
C ALA A 130 -40.52 17.75 -9.08
N GLY A 131 -40.43 16.57 -8.45
CA GLY A 131 -41.54 15.83 -7.85
C GLY A 131 -41.38 15.70 -6.35
#